data_AF-A0A3N4SGE9-F1
#
_entry.id   AF-A0A3N4SGE9-F1
#
_cell.length_a   1.000
_cell.length_b   1.000
_cell.length_c   1.000
_cell.angle_alpha   90.00
_cell.angle_beta   90.00
_cell.angle_gamma   90.00
#
_symmetry.space_group_name_H-M   'P 1'
#
loop_
_entity.id
_entity.type
_entity.pdbx_description
1 polymer ?
#
loop_
_entity_poly.entity_id
_entity_poly.type
_entity_poly.pdbx_seq_one_letter_code
_entity_poly.pdbx_strand_id
1 'polypeptide(L)'
;MTTDPTGRHQPVRGEFAAFRGALYPARAAAGRWPCVELLPAPGTPAPEGVAPRLAADGSVAGYPLPPELLDAWYTAHWTFRWRGEPFECTDRVGDTVSGNYLGGDREFAARHLKRRITGHRGTFPLAEVTEPEEHREDLLGPRLELARRLAEADHFRPGGRAVLAGTTHRAATSTDARGLVVLAEGGAVPPEQLDAWYRTHWTFRWQDGPFDAVGTVEGRIKGVYTGGSWGFADGHQLDEETAPDGTHTRYTVEADLDSVTDLTPHRTDLLPPRG
;
A
#
# COMPACT_ATOMS: atom_id res chain seq x y z
N MET A 1 -21.06 -8.63 15.08
CA MET A 1 -20.22 -8.76 16.29
C MET A 1 -18.97 -9.52 15.91
N THR A 2 -17.79 -8.92 16.07
CA THR A 2 -16.53 -9.56 15.69
C THR A 2 -15.94 -10.30 16.89
N THR A 3 -15.62 -11.55 16.65
CA THR A 3 -14.94 -12.44 17.59
C THR A 3 -13.52 -12.56 17.10
N ASP A 4 -12.54 -12.35 17.97
CA ASP A 4 -11.16 -12.74 17.67
C ASP A 4 -11.14 -14.23 17.25
N PRO A 5 -10.21 -14.67 16.40
CA PRO A 5 -9.93 -16.07 16.07
C PRO A 5 -10.04 -17.10 17.21
N THR A 6 -9.89 -16.69 18.47
CA THR A 6 -10.09 -17.52 19.68
C THR A 6 -11.54 -17.59 20.19
N GLY A 7 -12.51 -17.00 19.49
CA GLY A 7 -13.91 -16.88 19.92
C GLY A 7 -14.12 -15.88 21.06
N ARG A 8 -13.12 -15.07 21.41
CA ARG A 8 -13.20 -14.11 22.52
C ARG A 8 -13.54 -12.72 22.02
N HIS A 9 -14.55 -12.11 22.64
CA HIS A 9 -14.86 -10.68 22.49
C HIS A 9 -13.79 -9.88 23.22
N GLN A 10 -12.74 -9.44 22.53
CA GLN A 10 -11.69 -8.66 23.17
C GLN A 10 -11.42 -7.36 22.41
N PRO A 11 -11.38 -6.22 23.13
CA PRO A 11 -10.94 -4.97 22.54
C PRO A 11 -9.43 -5.02 22.33
N VAL A 12 -9.02 -5.35 21.11
CA VAL A 12 -7.62 -5.34 20.69
C VAL A 12 -7.55 -4.46 19.45
N ARG A 13 -6.66 -3.47 19.48
CA ARG A 13 -6.31 -2.73 18.27
C ARG A 13 -5.50 -3.66 17.37
N GLY A 14 -5.89 -3.79 16.11
CA GLY A 14 -5.18 -4.66 15.19
C GLY A 14 -5.75 -4.63 13.78
N GLU A 15 -4.98 -5.18 12.85
CA GLU A 15 -5.42 -5.45 11.48
C GLU A 15 -5.91 -6.89 11.40
N PHE A 16 -7.06 -7.10 10.79
CA PHE A 16 -7.70 -8.41 10.69
C PHE A 16 -8.23 -8.65 9.28
N ALA A 17 -8.11 -9.89 8.81
CA ALA A 17 -8.67 -10.30 7.54
C ALA A 17 -9.54 -11.55 7.69
N ALA A 18 -10.66 -11.57 6.99
CA ALA A 18 -11.52 -12.73 6.88
C ALA A 18 -11.21 -13.49 5.59
N PHE A 19 -11.02 -14.80 5.71
CA PHE A 19 -10.77 -15.70 4.59
C PHE A 19 -11.60 -16.97 4.76
N ARG A 20 -12.50 -17.23 3.80
CA ARG A 20 -13.43 -18.36 3.81
C ARG A 20 -14.23 -18.46 5.11
N GLY A 21 -14.68 -17.31 5.62
CA GLY A 21 -15.46 -17.20 6.84
C GLY A 21 -14.68 -17.34 8.16
N ALA A 22 -13.36 -17.56 8.11
CA ALA A 22 -12.51 -17.55 9.29
C ALA A 22 -11.76 -16.21 9.42
N LEU A 23 -11.62 -15.70 10.64
CA LEU A 23 -10.93 -14.45 10.94
C LEU A 23 -9.50 -14.70 11.38
N TYR A 24 -8.57 -13.91 10.86
CA TYR A 24 -7.14 -13.99 11.15
C TYR A 24 -6.60 -12.60 11.50
N PRO A 25 -5.62 -12.47 12.42
CA PRO A 25 -4.79 -11.28 12.44
C PRO A 25 -4.06 -11.20 11.10
N ALA A 26 -3.93 -9.99 10.58
CA ALA A 26 -3.40 -9.76 9.24
C ALA A 26 -2.48 -8.55 9.22
N ARG A 27 -1.74 -8.41 8.12
CA ARG A 27 -0.99 -7.20 7.77
C ARG A 27 -0.73 -7.17 6.28
N ALA A 28 -0.30 -6.03 5.75
CA ALA A 28 0.28 -6.00 4.40
C ALA A 28 1.51 -6.94 4.31
N ALA A 29 1.58 -7.75 3.25
CA ALA A 29 2.71 -8.66 3.04
C ALA A 29 3.92 -7.91 2.48
N ALA A 30 4.94 -7.71 3.31
CA ALA A 30 6.14 -6.97 2.93
C ALA A 30 6.82 -7.56 1.68
N GLY A 31 7.12 -6.71 0.69
CA GLY A 31 7.80 -7.12 -0.55
C GLY A 31 6.91 -7.90 -1.51
N ARG A 32 5.60 -7.95 -1.26
CA ARG A 32 4.64 -8.79 -2.00
C ARG A 32 3.36 -8.04 -2.33
N TRP A 33 3.41 -6.72 -2.40
CA TRP A 33 2.25 -5.93 -2.79
C TRP A 33 1.60 -6.48 -4.07
N PRO A 34 0.26 -6.59 -4.14
CA PRO A 34 -0.74 -6.09 -3.18
C PRO A 34 -1.13 -7.11 -2.08
N CYS A 35 -0.40 -8.21 -1.92
CA CYS A 35 -0.78 -9.30 -1.03
C CYS A 35 -0.92 -8.88 0.43
N VAL A 36 -1.83 -9.58 1.11
CA VAL A 36 -2.06 -9.54 2.55
C VAL A 36 -1.47 -10.79 3.17
N GLU A 37 -0.86 -10.67 4.34
CA GLU A 37 -0.32 -11.79 5.09
C GLU A 37 -1.25 -12.11 6.27
N LEU A 38 -1.85 -13.29 6.27
CA LEU A 38 -2.56 -13.82 7.44
C LEU A 38 -1.53 -14.36 8.43
N LEU A 39 -1.64 -13.97 9.69
CA LEU A 39 -0.68 -14.31 10.73
C LEU A 39 -1.16 -15.53 11.52
N PRO A 40 -0.25 -16.45 11.90
CA PRO A 40 -0.60 -17.54 12.80
C PRO A 40 -1.02 -16.98 14.16
N ALA A 41 -2.12 -17.50 14.71
CA ALA A 41 -2.63 -17.12 16.02
C ALA A 41 -2.94 -18.38 16.86
N PRO A 42 -2.66 -18.38 18.18
CA PRO A 42 -2.99 -19.51 19.04
C PRO A 42 -4.47 -19.90 18.95
N GLY A 43 -4.75 -21.20 18.79
CA GLY A 43 -6.12 -21.71 18.70
C GLY A 43 -6.80 -21.47 17.34
N THR A 44 -6.13 -20.82 16.39
CA THR A 44 -6.66 -20.60 15.03
C THR A 44 -6.03 -21.61 14.07
N PRO A 45 -6.83 -22.41 13.33
CA PRO A 45 -6.28 -23.32 12.35
C PRO A 45 -5.62 -22.55 11.19
N ALA A 46 -4.60 -23.15 10.59
CA ALA A 46 -3.98 -22.60 9.38
C ALA A 46 -5.04 -22.41 8.26
N PRO A 47 -4.96 -21.34 7.47
CA PRO A 47 -5.89 -21.12 6.37
C PRO A 47 -5.76 -22.23 5.33
N GLU A 48 -6.86 -22.92 5.06
CA GLU A 48 -6.88 -24.10 4.20
C GLU A 48 -6.49 -23.78 2.76
N GLY A 49 -5.58 -24.56 2.19
CA GLY A 49 -5.14 -24.42 0.80
C GLY A 49 -4.16 -23.27 0.56
N VAL A 50 -3.63 -22.65 1.61
CA VAL A 50 -2.68 -21.55 1.52
C VAL A 50 -1.29 -22.03 1.95
N ALA A 51 -0.30 -21.85 1.08
CA ALA A 51 1.07 -22.22 1.39
C ALA A 51 1.66 -21.29 2.46
N PRO A 52 2.28 -21.83 3.53
CA PRO A 52 2.93 -21.00 4.54
C PRO A 52 4.19 -20.35 3.97
N ARG A 53 4.43 -19.11 4.36
CA ARG A 53 5.74 -18.47 4.26
C ARG A 53 6.53 -18.77 5.52
N LEU A 54 7.74 -19.30 5.35
CA LEU A 54 8.62 -19.58 6.47
C LEU A 54 9.51 -18.38 6.80
N ALA A 55 9.79 -18.20 8.08
CA ALA A 55 10.85 -17.33 8.58
C ALA A 55 12.21 -18.01 8.43
N ALA A 56 13.30 -17.27 8.68
CA ALA A 56 14.66 -17.78 8.56
C ALA A 56 14.96 -18.95 9.52
N ASP A 57 14.26 -19.03 10.64
CA ASP A 57 14.36 -20.11 11.62
C ASP A 57 13.48 -21.35 11.28
N GLY A 58 12.81 -21.33 10.12
CA GLY A 58 11.91 -22.39 9.69
C GLY A 58 10.50 -22.35 10.30
N SER A 59 10.22 -21.40 11.20
CA SER A 59 8.87 -21.19 11.73
C SER A 59 7.94 -20.58 10.68
N VAL A 60 6.63 -20.70 10.86
CA VAL A 60 5.66 -20.08 9.95
C VAL A 60 5.58 -18.58 10.25
N ALA A 61 6.01 -17.76 9.31
CA ALA A 61 5.94 -16.31 9.38
C ALA A 61 4.54 -15.76 9.05
N GLY A 62 3.78 -16.48 8.23
CA GLY A 62 2.44 -16.08 7.79
C GLY A 62 1.98 -16.82 6.53
N TYR A 63 0.81 -16.47 6.04
CA TYR A 63 0.17 -17.06 4.88
C TYR A 63 -0.20 -15.93 3.90
N PRO A 64 0.66 -15.64 2.91
CA PRO A 64 0.42 -14.56 1.96
C PRO A 64 -0.69 -14.92 0.98
N LEU A 65 -1.62 -13.99 0.77
CA LEU A 65 -2.75 -14.12 -0.12
C LEU A 65 -2.97 -12.86 -0.96
N PRO A 66 -3.38 -13.00 -2.22
CA PRO A 66 -3.90 -11.88 -3.00
C PRO A 66 -5.20 -11.35 -2.35
N PRO A 67 -5.40 -10.02 -2.28
CA PRO A 67 -6.54 -9.41 -1.60
C PRO A 67 -7.88 -9.84 -2.19
N GLU A 68 -7.94 -10.21 -3.47
CA GLU A 68 -9.14 -10.67 -4.17
C GLU A 68 -9.73 -11.97 -3.61
N LEU A 69 -8.95 -12.72 -2.81
CA LEU A 69 -9.42 -13.94 -2.16
C LEU A 69 -9.97 -13.71 -0.74
N LEU A 70 -9.86 -12.49 -0.21
CA LEU A 70 -10.34 -12.16 1.13
C LEU A 70 -11.82 -11.80 1.11
N ASP A 71 -12.54 -12.21 2.16
CA ASP A 71 -13.91 -11.79 2.39
C ASP A 71 -13.97 -10.37 2.98
N ALA A 72 -12.95 -10.00 3.77
CA ALA A 72 -12.78 -8.68 4.36
C ALA A 72 -11.32 -8.46 4.79
N TRP A 73 -10.89 -7.20 4.86
CA TRP A 73 -9.66 -6.78 5.53
C TRP A 73 -9.87 -5.40 6.13
N TYR A 74 -9.61 -5.24 7.43
CA TYR A 74 -9.88 -4.00 8.14
C TYR A 74 -8.93 -3.79 9.31
N THR A 75 -8.71 -2.54 9.68
CA THR A 75 -8.20 -2.19 11.01
C THR A 75 -9.38 -2.10 11.96
N ALA A 76 -9.26 -2.76 13.12
CA ALA A 76 -10.17 -2.57 14.23
C ALA A 76 -9.48 -1.79 15.36
N HIS A 77 -10.22 -0.85 15.95
CA HIS A 77 -9.90 -0.25 17.23
C HIS A 77 -11.16 -0.17 18.07
N TRP A 78 -11.00 0.02 19.38
CA TRP A 78 -12.11 0.00 20.31
C TRP A 78 -12.13 1.28 21.14
N THR A 79 -13.32 1.79 21.42
CA THR A 79 -13.52 2.83 22.43
C THR A 79 -14.33 2.28 23.58
N PHE A 80 -14.22 2.91 24.74
CA PHE A 80 -15.02 2.56 25.91
C PHE A 80 -15.20 3.76 26.82
N ARG A 81 -16.06 3.62 27.82
CA ARG A 81 -16.23 4.59 28.91
C ARG A 81 -15.78 4.03 30.25
N TRP A 82 -15.20 4.88 31.08
CA TRP A 82 -14.94 4.58 32.49
C TRP A 82 -15.36 5.78 33.32
N ARG A 83 -16.29 5.57 34.27
CA ARG A 83 -16.93 6.65 35.05
C ARG A 83 -17.56 7.75 34.19
N GLY A 84 -18.13 7.37 33.04
CA GLY A 84 -18.76 8.30 32.08
C GLY A 84 -17.81 8.96 31.09
N GLU A 85 -16.50 8.85 31.29
CA GLU A 85 -15.48 9.51 30.47
C GLU A 85 -14.97 8.60 29.33
N PRO A 86 -14.70 9.15 28.12
CA PRO A 86 -14.37 8.35 26.94
C PRO A 86 -12.87 8.05 26.80
N PHE A 87 -12.58 6.84 26.34
CA PHE A 87 -11.22 6.34 26.10
C PHE A 87 -11.11 5.57 24.79
N GLU A 88 -9.97 5.71 24.12
CA GLU A 88 -9.52 4.81 23.06
C GLU A 88 -8.74 3.67 23.69
N CYS A 89 -9.16 2.43 23.44
CA CYS A 89 -8.48 1.23 23.93
C CYS A 89 -7.11 1.06 23.29
N THR A 90 -6.11 0.87 24.14
CA THR A 90 -4.72 0.66 23.72
C THR A 90 -4.24 -0.76 23.97
N ASP A 91 -4.72 -1.40 25.04
CA ASP A 91 -4.30 -2.74 25.44
C ASP A 91 -5.29 -3.34 26.45
N ARG A 92 -5.27 -4.67 26.57
CA ARG A 92 -6.00 -5.42 27.58
C ARG A 92 -5.15 -6.56 28.09
N VAL A 93 -4.92 -6.59 29.41
CA VAL A 93 -4.16 -7.64 30.09
C VAL A 93 -4.99 -8.20 31.23
N GLY A 94 -5.36 -9.48 31.13
CA GLY A 94 -6.20 -10.15 32.11
C GLY A 94 -7.56 -9.48 32.27
N ASP A 95 -7.84 -9.00 33.48
CA ASP A 95 -9.04 -8.28 33.91
C ASP A 95 -8.89 -6.76 33.88
N THR A 96 -7.82 -6.24 33.25
CA THR A 96 -7.58 -4.80 33.11
C THR A 96 -7.57 -4.37 31.64
N VAL A 97 -8.05 -3.16 31.38
CA VAL A 97 -7.96 -2.49 30.07
C VAL A 97 -7.22 -1.17 30.22
N SER A 98 -6.41 -0.80 29.25
CA SER A 98 -5.72 0.48 29.20
C SER A 98 -6.22 1.31 28.03
N GLY A 99 -6.34 2.62 28.22
CA GLY A 99 -6.80 3.50 27.14
C GLY A 99 -6.26 4.93 27.22
N ASN A 100 -6.11 5.55 26.04
CA ASN A 100 -5.84 6.97 25.90
C ASN A 100 -7.13 7.75 26.13
N TYR A 101 -7.05 8.81 26.92
CA TYR A 101 -8.20 9.65 27.22
C TYR A 101 -8.57 10.52 26.03
N LEU A 102 -9.85 10.45 25.63
CA LEU A 102 -10.40 11.22 24.51
C LEU A 102 -11.19 12.45 24.97
N GLY A 103 -11.47 12.56 26.27
CA GLY A 103 -12.28 13.64 26.82
C GLY A 103 -11.51 14.94 27.05
N GLY A 104 -12.27 15.98 27.39
CA GLY A 104 -11.75 17.33 27.63
C GLY A 104 -11.64 17.74 29.10
N ASP A 105 -12.11 16.91 30.04
CA ASP A 105 -12.11 17.25 31.46
C ASP A 105 -10.71 17.12 32.07
N ARG A 106 -10.08 18.27 32.29
CA ARG A 106 -8.74 18.37 32.87
C ARG A 106 -8.69 17.99 34.34
N GLU A 107 -9.76 18.25 35.08
CA GLU A 107 -9.80 17.93 36.51
C GLU A 107 -9.92 16.43 36.71
N PHE A 108 -10.81 15.80 35.95
CA PHE A 108 -10.89 14.34 35.88
C PHE A 108 -9.55 13.72 35.49
N ALA A 109 -8.94 14.22 34.41
CA ALA A 109 -7.67 13.68 33.92
C ALA A 109 -6.54 13.82 34.96
N ALA A 110 -6.44 14.96 35.63
CA ALA A 110 -5.44 15.18 36.68
C ALA A 110 -5.64 14.28 37.90
N ARG A 111 -6.90 13.96 38.24
CA ARG A 111 -7.25 13.15 39.41
C ARG A 111 -7.07 11.65 39.18
N HIS A 112 -7.35 11.16 37.98
CA HIS A 112 -7.51 9.73 37.72
C HIS A 112 -6.50 9.14 36.74
N LEU A 113 -5.79 9.96 35.96
CA LEU A 113 -5.00 9.48 34.82
C LEU A 113 -3.52 9.84 34.94
N LYS A 114 -2.69 9.07 34.23
CA LYS A 114 -1.27 9.35 34.10
C LYS A 114 -1.03 10.25 32.88
N ARG A 115 -0.38 11.39 33.11
CA ARG A 115 0.05 12.30 32.03
C ARG A 115 1.12 11.65 31.14
N ARG A 116 1.04 11.91 29.84
CA ARG A 116 1.99 11.50 28.79
C ARG A 116 2.46 12.75 28.01
N ILE A 117 3.43 12.55 27.12
CA ILE A 117 3.90 13.59 26.19
C ILE A 117 2.71 14.05 25.32
N THR A 118 1.93 13.09 24.83
CA THR A 118 0.71 13.31 24.07
C THR A 118 -0.50 12.84 24.90
N GLY A 119 -1.02 13.74 25.75
CA GLY A 119 -2.30 13.53 26.45
C GLY A 119 -2.22 12.75 27.78
N HIS A 120 -3.28 12.02 28.11
CA HIS A 120 -3.44 11.26 29.36
C HIS A 120 -3.82 9.81 29.07
N ARG A 121 -3.37 8.87 29.90
CA ARG A 121 -3.67 7.44 29.79
C ARG A 121 -4.04 6.86 31.15
N GLY A 122 -4.99 5.93 31.17
CA GLY A 122 -5.36 5.17 32.36
C GLY A 122 -5.36 3.67 32.12
N THR A 123 -5.42 2.93 33.23
CA THR A 123 -5.60 1.48 33.28
C THR A 123 -6.73 1.21 34.27
N PHE A 124 -7.73 0.44 33.83
CA PHE A 124 -9.02 0.33 34.49
C PHE A 124 -9.39 -1.15 34.67
N PRO A 125 -10.05 -1.53 35.77
CA PRO A 125 -10.68 -2.83 35.88
C PRO A 125 -11.74 -2.99 34.78
N LEU A 126 -11.70 -4.09 34.04
CA LEU A 126 -12.64 -4.35 32.95
C LEU A 126 -14.10 -4.35 33.41
N ALA A 127 -14.36 -4.81 34.64
CA ALA A 127 -15.69 -4.83 35.22
C ALA A 127 -16.31 -3.43 35.43
N GLU A 128 -15.49 -2.38 35.45
CA GLU A 128 -15.94 -0.98 35.60
C GLU A 128 -16.12 -0.26 34.25
N VAL A 129 -15.75 -0.92 33.15
CA VAL A 129 -15.79 -0.34 31.82
C VAL A 129 -17.17 -0.53 31.21
N THR A 130 -17.70 0.53 30.63
CA THR A 130 -19.02 0.55 30.00
C THR A 130 -18.93 0.94 28.53
N GLU A 131 -19.99 0.67 27.77
CA GLU A 131 -20.12 1.07 26.36
C GLU A 131 -18.89 0.73 25.48
N PRO A 132 -18.41 -0.53 25.47
CA PRO A 132 -17.37 -0.92 24.53
C PRO A 132 -17.92 -0.89 23.10
N GLU A 133 -17.28 -0.12 22.24
CA GLU A 133 -17.63 0.03 20.83
C GLU A 133 -16.44 -0.34 19.95
N GLU A 134 -16.70 -1.17 18.94
CA GLU A 134 -15.72 -1.55 17.93
C GLU A 134 -15.86 -0.64 16.72
N HIS A 135 -14.75 -0.02 16.33
CA HIS A 135 -14.64 0.78 15.12
C HIS A 135 -13.82 0.00 14.10
N ARG A 136 -14.34 -0.11 12.88
CA ARG A 136 -13.65 -0.77 11.77
C ARG A 136 -13.41 0.19 10.63
N GLU A 137 -12.19 0.16 10.12
CA GLU A 137 -11.78 0.88 8.93
C GLU A 137 -11.45 -0.14 7.84
N ASP A 138 -12.18 -0.09 6.71
CA ASP A 138 -11.96 -0.99 5.59
C ASP A 138 -10.61 -0.73 4.92
N LEU A 139 -9.82 -1.79 4.78
CA LEU A 139 -8.55 -1.78 4.07
C LEU A 139 -8.64 -2.52 2.73
N LEU A 140 -9.67 -3.35 2.53
CA LEU A 140 -9.78 -4.18 1.34
C LEU A 140 -10.21 -3.38 0.11
N GLY A 141 -11.30 -2.62 0.21
CA GLY A 141 -11.85 -1.83 -0.89
C GLY A 141 -10.83 -0.85 -1.48
N PRO A 142 -10.22 0.04 -0.65
CA PRO A 142 -9.18 0.95 -1.13
C PRO A 142 -7.99 0.24 -1.76
N ARG A 143 -7.58 -0.92 -1.22
CA ARG A 143 -6.44 -1.70 -1.76
C ARG A 143 -6.74 -2.27 -3.14
N LEU A 144 -7.93 -2.85 -3.34
CA LEU A 144 -8.35 -3.41 -4.63
C LEU A 144 -8.47 -2.32 -5.69
N GLU A 145 -9.04 -1.18 -5.32
CA GLU A 145 -9.17 -0.04 -6.23
C GLU A 145 -7.79 0.52 -6.64
N LEU A 146 -6.86 0.64 -5.69
CA LEU A 146 -5.48 1.03 -6.00
C LEU A 146 -4.83 0.01 -6.95
N ALA A 147 -4.98 -1.29 -6.69
CA ALA A 147 -4.41 -2.33 -7.55
C ALA A 147 -4.93 -2.25 -9.00
N ARG A 148 -6.24 -2.04 -9.16
CA ARG A 148 -6.88 -1.83 -10.45
C ARG A 148 -6.33 -0.60 -11.18
N ARG A 149 -6.31 0.56 -10.50
CA ARG A 149 -5.79 1.82 -11.07
C ARG A 149 -4.34 1.69 -11.54
N LEU A 150 -3.50 1.01 -10.75
CA LEU A 150 -2.11 0.79 -11.10
C LEU A 150 -1.96 -0.15 -12.31
N ALA A 151 -2.77 -1.21 -12.41
CA ALA A 151 -2.76 -2.09 -13.58
C ALA A 151 -3.19 -1.35 -14.86
N GLU A 152 -4.23 -0.52 -14.78
CA GLU A 152 -4.73 0.29 -15.91
C GLU A 152 -3.68 1.28 -16.43
N ALA A 153 -2.85 1.83 -15.54
CA ALA A 153 -1.78 2.76 -15.90
C ALA A 153 -0.46 2.05 -16.27
N ASP A 154 -0.44 0.72 -16.41
CA ASP A 154 0.78 -0.10 -16.54
C ASP A 154 1.85 0.26 -15.48
N HIS A 155 1.37 0.47 -14.25
CA HIS A 155 2.18 0.87 -13.10
C HIS A 155 3.02 2.14 -13.36
N PHE A 156 2.53 3.05 -14.21
CA PHE A 156 3.24 4.27 -14.62
C PHE A 156 4.63 4.02 -15.22
N ARG A 157 4.89 2.80 -15.72
CA ARG A 157 6.19 2.46 -16.31
C ARG A 157 6.30 3.13 -17.68
N PRO A 158 7.43 3.79 -17.98
CA PRO A 158 7.70 4.24 -19.33
C PRO A 158 7.82 3.01 -20.25
N GLY A 159 7.22 3.08 -21.43
CA GLY A 159 7.21 1.92 -22.34
C GLY A 159 6.69 2.23 -23.74
N GLY A 160 7.07 1.39 -24.69
CA GLY A 160 6.59 1.45 -26.06
C GLY A 160 5.20 0.84 -26.22
N ARG A 161 4.44 1.42 -27.13
CA ARG A 161 3.11 0.98 -27.56
C ARG A 161 3.03 1.03 -29.07
N ALA A 162 2.43 0.01 -29.66
CA ALA A 162 2.15 -0.05 -31.08
C ALA A 162 0.68 -0.36 -31.30
N VAL A 163 0.05 0.29 -32.27
CA VAL A 163 -1.31 -0.01 -32.70
C VAL A 163 -1.22 -0.76 -34.02
N LEU A 164 -1.71 -2.00 -34.04
CA LEU A 164 -1.73 -2.87 -35.21
C LEU A 164 -3.20 -3.24 -35.49
N ALA A 165 -3.69 -2.84 -36.67
CA ALA A 165 -5.09 -3.07 -37.07
C ALA A 165 -6.10 -2.64 -35.98
N GLY A 166 -5.88 -1.47 -35.40
CA GLY A 166 -6.72 -0.90 -34.35
C GLY A 166 -6.55 -1.48 -32.94
N THR A 167 -5.68 -2.48 -32.74
CA THR A 167 -5.41 -3.07 -31.41
C THR A 167 -4.11 -2.52 -30.83
N THR A 168 -4.13 -2.09 -29.56
CA THR A 168 -2.92 -1.58 -28.87
C THR A 168 -2.15 -2.73 -28.23
N HIS A 169 -0.86 -2.81 -28.54
CA HIS A 169 0.09 -3.81 -28.04
C HIS A 169 1.22 -3.13 -27.28
N ARG A 170 1.81 -3.84 -26.31
CA ARG A 170 3.11 -3.41 -25.78
C ARG A 170 4.18 -3.67 -26.83
N ALA A 171 5.08 -2.71 -27.03
CA ALA A 171 6.08 -2.79 -28.08
C ALA A 171 7.46 -2.30 -27.61
N ALA A 172 8.50 -2.74 -28.28
CA ALA A 172 9.82 -2.13 -28.17
C ALA A 172 9.78 -0.65 -28.59
N THR A 173 10.65 0.17 -28.02
CA THR A 173 10.79 1.60 -28.37
C THR A 173 11.79 1.84 -29.50
N SER A 174 12.38 0.78 -30.04
CA SER A 174 13.25 0.80 -31.21
C SER A 174 13.00 -0.45 -32.06
N THR A 175 13.39 -0.40 -33.33
CA THR A 175 13.38 -1.58 -34.18
C THR A 175 14.53 -2.53 -33.84
N ASP A 176 14.37 -3.80 -34.19
CA ASP A 176 15.46 -4.78 -34.17
C ASP A 176 16.44 -4.57 -35.34
N ALA A 177 17.44 -5.45 -35.46
CA ALA A 177 18.43 -5.41 -36.53
C ALA A 177 17.85 -5.60 -37.95
N ARG A 178 16.59 -6.04 -38.07
CA ARG A 178 15.87 -6.22 -39.34
C ARG A 178 14.93 -5.04 -39.63
N GLY A 179 14.89 -4.03 -38.77
CA GLY A 179 13.99 -2.89 -38.91
C GLY A 179 12.55 -3.18 -38.45
N LEU A 180 12.33 -4.25 -37.67
CA LEU A 180 11.00 -4.64 -37.20
C LEU A 180 10.75 -4.17 -35.76
N VAL A 181 9.53 -3.78 -35.46
CA VAL A 181 9.04 -3.46 -34.12
C VAL A 181 8.60 -4.76 -33.44
N VAL A 182 9.26 -5.11 -32.33
CA VAL A 182 8.93 -6.31 -31.54
C VAL A 182 7.73 -6.01 -30.64
N LEU A 183 6.71 -6.87 -30.68
CA LEU A 183 5.54 -6.82 -29.81
C LEU A 183 5.73 -7.76 -28.61
N ALA A 184 5.26 -7.34 -27.42
CA ALA A 184 5.49 -8.11 -26.19
C ALA A 184 4.69 -9.42 -26.17
N GLU A 185 3.54 -9.48 -26.84
CA GLU A 185 2.73 -10.70 -26.97
C GLU A 185 3.33 -11.71 -27.96
N GLY A 186 4.46 -11.36 -28.59
CA GLY A 186 5.16 -12.16 -29.58
C GLY A 186 4.90 -11.67 -31.00
N GLY A 187 5.94 -11.77 -31.83
CA GLY A 187 5.94 -11.29 -33.20
C GLY A 187 6.72 -9.99 -33.39
N ALA A 188 7.04 -9.70 -34.64
CA ALA A 188 7.73 -8.49 -35.05
C ALA A 188 7.10 -8.00 -36.35
N VAL A 189 6.78 -6.70 -36.41
CA VAL A 189 6.08 -6.09 -37.54
C VAL A 189 6.85 -4.91 -38.10
N PRO A 190 6.84 -4.69 -39.42
CA PRO A 190 7.40 -3.49 -39.99
C PRO A 190 6.65 -2.24 -39.50
N PRO A 191 7.34 -1.11 -39.23
CA PRO A 191 6.70 0.13 -38.79
C PRO A 191 5.58 0.62 -39.71
N GLU A 192 5.70 0.39 -41.02
CA GLU A 192 4.70 0.78 -42.02
C GLU A 192 3.35 0.05 -41.89
N GLN A 193 3.31 -1.08 -41.19
CA GLN A 193 2.08 -1.82 -40.90
C GLN A 193 1.38 -1.34 -39.62
N LEU A 194 2.02 -0.44 -38.86
CA LEU A 194 1.48 0.10 -37.63
C LEU A 194 0.62 1.34 -37.91
N ASP A 195 -0.54 1.39 -37.26
CA ASP A 195 -1.40 2.57 -37.24
C ASP A 195 -0.78 3.66 -36.35
N ALA A 196 -0.08 3.26 -35.29
CA ALA A 196 0.69 4.13 -34.41
C ALA A 196 1.85 3.36 -33.77
N TRP A 197 2.96 4.05 -33.50
CA TRP A 197 4.04 3.55 -32.65
C TRP A 197 4.53 4.71 -31.83
N TYR A 198 4.51 4.57 -30.50
CA TYR A 198 4.81 5.66 -29.59
C TYR A 198 5.39 5.16 -28.27
N ARG A 199 6.16 6.02 -27.61
CA ARG A 199 6.58 5.84 -26.23
C ARG A 199 5.60 6.59 -25.33
N THR A 200 5.25 5.95 -24.22
CA THR A 200 4.56 6.57 -23.10
C THR A 200 5.52 6.77 -21.94
N HIS A 201 5.34 7.87 -21.20
CA HIS A 201 5.93 8.08 -19.88
C HIS A 201 4.98 8.95 -19.07
N TRP A 202 5.19 9.02 -17.75
CA TRP A 202 4.35 9.80 -16.86
C TRP A 202 5.21 10.78 -16.06
N THR A 203 4.67 11.95 -15.77
CA THR A 203 5.28 12.92 -14.85
C THR A 203 4.31 13.20 -13.71
N PHE A 204 4.84 13.59 -12.55
CA PHE A 204 4.05 14.04 -11.42
C PHE A 204 4.82 15.06 -10.58
N ARG A 205 4.12 15.67 -9.62
CA ARG A 205 4.71 16.52 -8.58
C ARG A 205 4.51 15.89 -7.21
N TRP A 206 5.51 16.02 -6.35
CA TRP A 206 5.44 15.63 -4.93
C TRP A 206 6.17 16.69 -4.11
N GLN A 207 5.50 17.23 -3.08
CA GLN A 207 6.02 18.35 -2.28
C GLN A 207 6.52 19.53 -3.15
N ASP A 208 5.84 19.84 -4.24
CA ASP A 208 6.24 20.83 -5.25
C ASP A 208 7.53 20.53 -6.06
N GLY A 209 8.14 19.36 -5.90
CA GLY A 209 9.21 18.88 -6.77
C GLY A 209 8.66 18.16 -8.01
N PRO A 210 9.25 18.33 -9.22
CA PRO A 210 8.87 17.57 -10.41
C PRO A 210 9.60 16.21 -10.49
N PHE A 211 8.88 15.19 -10.96
CA PHE A 211 9.38 13.82 -11.09
C PHE A 211 8.92 13.15 -12.39
N ASP A 212 9.80 12.35 -12.97
CA ASP A 212 9.47 11.36 -14.00
C ASP A 212 9.14 10.04 -13.33
N ALA A 213 7.95 9.49 -13.58
CA ALA A 213 7.57 8.18 -13.05
C ALA A 213 8.37 7.07 -13.76
N VAL A 214 8.90 6.15 -12.97
CA VAL A 214 9.65 4.99 -13.45
C VAL A 214 8.99 3.66 -13.10
N GLY A 215 7.87 3.69 -12.39
CA GLY A 215 7.12 2.50 -12.03
C GLY A 215 6.37 2.68 -10.70
N THR A 216 6.07 1.55 -10.07
CA THR A 216 5.58 1.50 -8.70
C THR A 216 6.38 0.52 -7.86
N VAL A 217 6.51 0.80 -6.56
CA VAL A 217 7.10 -0.08 -5.55
C VAL A 217 6.15 -0.16 -4.38
N GLU A 218 5.75 -1.38 -3.99
CA GLU A 218 4.83 -1.60 -2.86
C GLU A 218 3.54 -0.75 -2.91
N GLY A 219 2.97 -0.55 -4.11
CA GLY A 219 1.76 0.26 -4.31
C GLY A 219 1.97 1.78 -4.35
N ARG A 220 3.20 2.25 -4.15
CA ARG A 220 3.60 3.66 -4.25
C ARG A 220 4.16 3.96 -5.62
N ILE A 221 3.95 5.17 -6.13
CA ILE A 221 4.57 5.61 -7.38
C ILE A 221 6.05 5.91 -7.12
N LYS A 222 6.93 5.35 -7.96
CA LYS A 222 8.36 5.63 -7.91
C LYS A 222 8.70 6.66 -8.97
N GLY A 223 9.35 7.74 -8.55
CA GLY A 223 9.76 8.84 -9.42
C GLY A 223 11.26 9.12 -9.35
N VAL A 224 11.80 9.61 -10.47
CA VAL A 224 13.13 10.23 -10.55
C VAL A 224 12.96 11.74 -10.57
N TYR A 225 13.63 12.44 -9.67
CA TYR A 225 13.57 13.89 -9.54
C TYR A 225 14.20 14.58 -10.75
N THR A 226 13.48 15.54 -11.34
CA THR A 226 13.92 16.27 -12.55
C THR A 226 14.17 17.76 -12.31
N GLY A 227 13.99 18.26 -11.08
CA GLY A 227 14.01 19.69 -10.76
C GLY A 227 15.40 20.32 -10.60
N GLY A 228 16.47 19.54 -10.62
CA GLY A 228 17.87 20.03 -10.60
C GLY A 228 18.34 20.75 -9.33
N SER A 229 17.44 21.09 -8.40
CA SER A 229 17.80 21.73 -7.12
C SER A 229 18.28 20.69 -6.10
N TRP A 230 19.55 20.77 -5.71
CA TRP A 230 20.12 19.94 -4.64
C TRP A 230 19.46 20.22 -3.28
N GLY A 231 19.14 21.49 -2.97
CA GLY A 231 18.49 21.85 -1.71
C GLY A 231 17.09 21.24 -1.55
N PHE A 232 16.39 20.98 -2.66
CA PHE A 232 15.14 20.23 -2.63
C PHE A 232 15.39 18.75 -2.32
N ALA A 233 16.35 18.14 -3.02
CA ALA A 233 16.68 16.73 -2.85
C ALA A 233 17.13 16.42 -1.41
N ASP A 234 18.00 17.27 -0.84
CA ASP A 234 18.48 17.17 0.53
C ASP A 234 17.38 17.48 1.55
N GLY A 235 16.64 18.57 1.36
CA GLY A 235 15.58 19.02 2.27
C GLY A 235 14.42 18.02 2.42
N HIS A 236 14.14 17.24 1.38
CA HIS A 236 13.14 16.18 1.39
C HIS A 236 13.74 14.77 1.54
N GLN A 237 15.05 14.67 1.76
CA GLN A 237 15.77 13.40 1.96
C GLN A 237 15.45 12.37 0.86
N LEU A 238 15.54 12.79 -0.40
CA LEU A 238 15.36 11.88 -1.53
C LEU A 238 16.43 10.78 -1.53
N ASP A 239 16.05 9.60 -2.00
CA ASP A 239 16.98 8.46 -2.08
C ASP A 239 18.00 8.70 -3.20
N GLU A 240 19.29 8.50 -2.89
CA GLU A 240 20.36 8.52 -3.89
C GLU A 240 20.50 7.13 -4.53
N GLU A 241 20.31 7.07 -5.85
CA GLU A 241 20.49 5.87 -6.65
C GLU A 241 21.52 6.08 -7.76
N THR A 242 22.24 5.02 -8.11
CA THR A 242 23.03 5.01 -9.34
C THR A 242 22.09 4.93 -10.54
N ALA A 243 22.24 5.84 -11.48
CA ALA A 243 21.50 5.85 -12.73
C ALA A 243 21.84 4.59 -13.57
N PRO A 244 20.96 4.21 -14.53
CA PRO A 244 21.19 3.02 -15.37
C PRO A 244 22.50 3.06 -16.19
N ASP A 245 23.05 4.24 -16.43
CA ASP A 245 24.35 4.45 -17.10
C ASP A 245 25.56 4.15 -16.19
N GLY A 246 25.34 3.85 -14.91
CA GLY A 246 26.38 3.54 -13.93
C GLY A 246 27.26 4.72 -13.53
N THR A 247 27.01 5.93 -14.07
CA THR A 247 27.91 7.08 -14.00
C THR A 247 27.30 8.23 -13.22
N HIS A 248 25.99 8.44 -13.32
CA HIS A 248 25.30 9.55 -12.68
C HIS A 248 24.55 9.10 -11.43
N THR A 249 24.53 9.95 -10.41
CA THR A 249 23.59 9.80 -9.29
C THR A 249 22.27 10.43 -9.68
N ARG A 250 21.18 9.74 -9.39
CA ARG A 250 19.81 10.28 -9.51
C ARG A 250 19.16 10.26 -8.14
N TYR A 251 18.25 11.20 -7.94
CA TYR A 251 17.46 11.28 -6.72
C TYR A 251 16.08 10.70 -6.99
N THR A 252 15.60 9.82 -6.13
CA THR A 252 14.31 9.14 -6.28
C THR A 252 13.40 9.31 -5.09
N VAL A 253 12.11 9.09 -5.32
CA VAL A 253 11.07 9.06 -4.27
C VAL A 253 10.13 7.89 -4.51
N GLU A 254 9.61 7.33 -3.42
CA GLU A 254 8.45 6.45 -3.41
C GLU A 254 7.29 7.14 -2.66
N ALA A 255 6.32 7.65 -3.41
CA ALA A 255 5.23 8.46 -2.88
C ALA A 255 3.88 7.74 -2.96
N ASP A 256 3.00 7.98 -1.99
CA ASP A 256 1.61 7.51 -2.06
C ASP A 256 0.89 8.20 -3.22
N LEU A 257 0.05 7.46 -3.94
CA LEU A 257 -0.63 7.99 -5.13
C LEU A 257 -1.55 9.18 -4.81
N ASP A 258 -2.11 9.24 -3.60
CA ASP A 258 -2.95 10.35 -3.16
C ASP A 258 -2.15 11.57 -2.68
N SER A 259 -0.83 11.43 -2.54
CA SER A 259 0.09 12.53 -2.16
C SER A 259 0.72 13.24 -3.35
N VAL A 260 0.56 12.71 -4.57
CA VAL A 260 1.12 13.30 -5.79
C VAL A 260 0.10 14.17 -6.51
N THR A 261 0.58 15.22 -7.15
CA THR A 261 -0.23 16.13 -7.97
C THR A 261 0.28 16.14 -9.41
N ASP A 262 -0.50 16.72 -10.33
CA ASP A 262 -0.15 16.87 -11.76
C ASP A 262 0.30 15.58 -12.46
N LEU A 263 -0.24 14.43 -12.02
CA LEU A 263 0.05 13.13 -12.62
C LEU A 263 -0.46 13.08 -14.07
N THR A 264 0.44 13.19 -15.03
CA THR A 264 0.12 13.41 -16.45
C THR A 264 0.83 12.38 -17.34
N PRO A 265 0.10 11.69 -18.24
CA PRO A 265 0.72 10.85 -19.25
C PRO A 265 1.23 11.69 -20.43
N HIS A 266 2.40 11.31 -20.94
CA HIS A 266 3.03 11.91 -22.11
C HIS A 266 3.22 10.86 -23.19
N ARG A 267 3.07 11.28 -24.45
CA ARG A 267 3.25 10.46 -25.63
C ARG A 267 4.31 11.07 -26.55
N THR A 268 5.24 10.26 -26.99
CA THR A 268 6.22 10.63 -28.03
C THR A 268 6.09 9.66 -29.18
N ASP A 269 5.72 10.15 -30.36
CA ASP A 269 5.60 9.31 -31.55
C ASP A 269 6.97 8.81 -32.01
N LEU A 270 7.01 7.54 -32.39
CA LEU A 270 8.17 6.80 -32.87
C LEU A 270 8.06 6.43 -34.34
N LEU A 271 6.87 6.59 -34.95
CA LEU A 271 6.69 6.38 -36.37
C LEU A 271 7.50 7.42 -37.17
N PRO A 272 8.23 6.99 -38.22
CA PRO A 272 8.83 7.93 -39.16
C PRO A 272 7.74 8.73 -39.89
N PRO A 273 8.02 9.98 -40.27
CA PRO A 273 7.09 10.78 -41.06
C PRO A 273 6.78 10.08 -42.39
N ARG A 274 5.49 9.98 -42.74
CA ARG A 274 5.06 9.45 -44.03
C ARG A 274 5.45 10.46 -45.11
N GLY A 275 6.40 10.08 -45.96
CA GLY A 275 6.77 10.83 -47.17
C GLY A 275 5.77 10.65 -48.30
#